data_AF-A0A838CLK8-F1
#
_entry.id   AF-A0A838CLK8-F1
#
_cell.length_a   1.000
_cell.length_b   1.000
_cell.length_c   1.000
_cell.angle_alpha   90.00
_cell.angle_beta   90.00
_cell.angle_gamma   90.00
#
_symmetry.space_group_name_H-M   'P 1'
#
loop_
_entity.id
_entity.type
_entity.pdbx_description
1 polymer ?
#
loop_
_entity_poly.entity_id
_entity_poly.type
_entity_poly.pdbx_seq_one_letter_code
_entity_poly.pdbx_strand_id
1 'polypeptide(L)'
;MSGAIEHLWGLEPGEETAALCWYKRQSSGVSPWDGSHPRESYEEVAARHEEARLRCHRCPLLAACERALSDMEKQSLRVDGVMAGRYSDVIAYSNGERRFVQTTCRGCRTPLRPQGDVSNNRKFPAGVRDHRGEGLCAQCYPRLARAVRNPPPPPPKRSYQENNPIGTPRP
;
A
#
# COMPACT_ATOMS: atom_id res chain seq x y z
N MET A 1 17.12 -0.12 21.48
CA MET A 1 17.14 0.85 20.37
C MET A 1 15.83 0.73 19.60
N SER A 2 14.71 1.20 20.18
CA SER A 2 13.35 0.87 19.68
C SER A 2 12.52 2.06 19.19
N GLY A 3 12.98 3.30 19.34
CA GLY A 3 12.14 4.49 19.09
C GLY A 3 12.17 5.07 17.68
N ALA A 4 12.79 4.41 16.69
CA ALA A 4 13.03 5.03 15.37
C ALA A 4 12.02 4.64 14.27
N ILE A 5 11.20 3.61 14.49
CA ILE A 5 10.23 3.13 13.48
C ILE A 5 8.82 3.72 13.70
N GLU A 6 8.53 4.23 14.91
CA GLU A 6 7.19 4.70 15.35
C GLU A 6 6.67 5.88 14.51
N HIS A 7 7.55 6.75 14.01
CA HIS A 7 7.14 7.94 13.23
C HIS A 7 7.02 7.73 11.72
N LEU A 8 7.45 6.59 11.18
CA LEU A 8 7.63 6.42 9.73
C LEU A 8 6.31 6.26 8.95
N TRP A 9 5.19 6.04 9.64
CA TRP A 9 3.92 5.67 9.00
C TRP A 9 2.70 6.44 9.49
N GLY A 10 2.90 7.47 10.33
CA GLY A 10 1.82 8.32 10.83
C GLY A 10 0.78 7.57 11.68
N LEU A 11 1.25 6.61 12.50
CA LEU A 11 0.43 5.96 13.52
C LEU A 11 0.49 6.80 14.80
N GLU A 12 -0.65 6.97 15.46
CA GLU A 12 -0.71 7.63 16.77
C GLU A 12 -0.16 6.67 17.86
N PRO A 13 0.48 7.19 18.92
CA PRO A 13 0.97 6.37 20.03
C PRO A 13 -0.14 5.47 20.60
N GLY A 14 0.07 4.15 20.58
CA GLY A 14 -0.90 3.15 21.06
C GLY A 14 -1.68 2.41 19.98
N GLU A 15 -1.73 2.89 18.74
CA GLU A 15 -2.36 2.17 17.61
C GLU A 15 -1.66 0.84 17.31
N GLU A 16 -0.37 0.73 17.63
CA GLU A 16 0.45 -0.48 17.49
C GLU A 16 -0.14 -1.69 18.24
N THR A 17 -0.83 -1.44 19.36
CA THR A 17 -1.50 -2.50 20.14
C THR A 17 -2.70 -3.10 19.40
N ALA A 18 -3.34 -2.33 18.52
CA ALA A 18 -4.49 -2.73 17.71
C ALA A 18 -4.09 -3.38 16.38
N ALA A 19 -2.82 -3.26 15.96
CA ALA A 19 -2.35 -3.88 14.73
C ALA A 19 -2.46 -5.41 14.80
N LEU A 20 -2.90 -6.05 13.71
CA LEU A 20 -2.98 -7.51 13.60
C LEU A 20 -1.84 -8.14 12.79
N CYS A 21 -0.96 -7.33 12.19
CA CYS A 21 -0.04 -7.72 11.12
C CYS A 21 1.42 -7.37 11.43
N TRP A 22 2.22 -7.04 10.41
CA TRP A 22 3.67 -6.77 10.38
C TRP A 22 4.26 -6.05 11.61
N TYR A 23 3.51 -5.14 12.24
CA TYR A 23 3.92 -4.43 13.46
C TYR A 23 4.07 -5.34 14.68
N LYS A 24 3.26 -6.40 14.79
CA LYS A 24 3.41 -7.41 15.82
C LYS A 24 4.43 -8.43 15.37
N ARG A 25 5.72 -8.09 15.51
CA ARG A 25 6.82 -9.03 15.34
C ARG A 25 6.52 -10.26 16.21
N GLN A 26 6.23 -11.40 15.57
CA GLN A 26 6.04 -12.65 16.30
C GLN A 26 7.40 -13.06 16.87
N SER A 27 7.43 -13.38 18.16
CA SER A 27 8.66 -13.78 18.86
C SER A 27 9.17 -15.16 18.44
N SER A 28 8.33 -15.95 17.76
CA SER A 28 8.70 -17.21 17.12
C SER A 28 7.76 -17.52 15.95
N GLY A 29 8.31 -18.06 14.86
CA GLY A 29 7.54 -18.53 13.71
C GLY A 29 7.61 -17.65 12.45
N VAL A 30 7.15 -18.22 11.34
CA VAL A 30 6.96 -17.55 10.05
C VAL A 30 5.68 -16.72 10.13
N SER A 31 5.80 -15.40 9.94
CA SER A 31 4.64 -14.50 9.96
C SER A 31 3.76 -14.77 8.73
N PRO A 32 2.42 -14.76 8.87
CA PRO A 32 1.53 -14.88 7.72
C PRO A 32 1.72 -13.81 6.65
N TRP A 33 2.24 -12.64 7.03
CA TRP A 33 2.40 -11.48 6.14
C TRP A 33 3.75 -11.42 5.42
N ASP A 34 4.74 -12.21 5.85
CA ASP A 34 6.09 -12.17 5.29
C ASP A 34 6.14 -12.82 3.91
N GLY A 35 7.16 -12.49 3.12
CA GLY A 35 7.43 -13.15 1.84
C GLY A 35 7.73 -14.65 1.95
N SER A 36 8.19 -15.24 0.86
CA SER A 36 8.56 -16.66 0.82
C SER A 36 9.78 -16.93 1.70
N HIS A 37 9.74 -17.98 2.52
CA HIS A 37 10.90 -18.45 3.25
C HIS A 37 11.73 -19.48 2.47
N PRO A 38 13.01 -19.69 2.82
CA PRO A 38 13.81 -20.74 2.21
C PRO A 38 13.14 -22.10 2.35
N ARG A 39 12.99 -22.82 1.24
CA ARG A 39 12.36 -24.15 1.13
C ARG A 39 10.84 -24.18 1.32
N GLU A 40 10.19 -23.03 1.49
CA GLU A 40 8.72 -22.95 1.46
C GLU A 40 8.25 -23.10 0.00
N SER A 41 7.29 -23.99 -0.23
CA SER A 41 6.67 -24.14 -1.53
C SER A 41 5.76 -22.95 -1.85
N TYR A 42 5.51 -22.74 -3.14
CA TYR A 42 4.60 -21.68 -3.58
C TYR A 42 3.18 -21.83 -2.99
N GLU A 43 2.70 -23.06 -2.89
CA GLU A 43 1.36 -23.36 -2.37
C GLU A 43 1.24 -23.03 -0.89
N GLU A 44 2.28 -23.33 -0.10
CA GLU A 44 2.36 -22.97 1.32
C GLU A 44 2.36 -21.45 1.51
N VAL A 45 3.19 -20.72 0.73
CA VAL A 45 3.20 -19.25 0.76
C VAL A 45 1.85 -18.69 0.35
N ALA A 46 1.21 -19.23 -0.69
CA ALA A 46 -0.08 -18.76 -1.18
C ALA A 46 -1.19 -18.96 -0.14
N ALA A 47 -1.26 -20.13 0.51
CA ALA A 47 -2.22 -20.42 1.56
C ALA A 47 -2.04 -19.49 2.76
N ARG A 48 -0.78 -19.28 3.18
CA ARG A 48 -0.43 -18.35 4.26
C ARG A 48 -0.80 -16.90 3.94
N HIS A 49 -0.52 -16.47 2.70
CA HIS A 49 -0.89 -15.15 2.21
C HIS A 49 -2.41 -14.97 2.09
N GLU A 50 -3.17 -16.00 1.73
CA GLU A 50 -4.64 -15.95 1.72
C GLU A 50 -5.17 -15.61 3.11
N GLU A 51 -4.67 -16.31 4.14
CA GLU A 51 -5.01 -16.02 5.52
C GLU A 51 -4.63 -14.58 5.92
N ALA A 52 -3.42 -14.15 5.60
CA ALA A 52 -2.94 -12.80 5.92
C ALA A 52 -3.82 -11.70 5.30
N ARG A 53 -4.28 -11.90 4.06
CA ARG A 53 -5.18 -10.97 3.38
C ARG A 53 -6.53 -10.86 4.06
N LEU A 54 -7.13 -12.00 4.42
CA LEU A 54 -8.39 -12.03 5.15
C LEU A 54 -8.27 -11.33 6.51
N ARG A 55 -7.16 -11.54 7.22
CA ARG A 55 -6.89 -10.87 8.50
C ARG A 55 -6.68 -9.36 8.32
N CYS A 56 -5.99 -8.92 7.27
CA CYS A 56 -5.83 -7.49 6.96
C CYS A 56 -7.18 -6.78 6.78
N HIS A 57 -8.17 -7.43 6.15
CA HIS A 57 -9.50 -6.84 5.96
C HIS A 57 -10.28 -6.63 7.26
N ARG A 58 -9.90 -7.30 8.34
CA ARG A 58 -10.47 -7.12 9.68
C ARG A 58 -9.66 -6.16 10.56
N CYS A 59 -8.51 -5.68 10.08
CA CYS A 59 -7.63 -4.83 10.86
C CYS A 59 -8.20 -3.40 10.94
N PRO A 60 -8.35 -2.80 12.14
CA PRO A 60 -8.83 -1.43 12.29
C PRO A 60 -7.91 -0.41 11.58
N LEU A 61 -6.61 -0.75 11.45
CA LEU A 61 -5.61 0.09 10.80
C LEU A 61 -5.49 -0.13 9.29
N LEU A 62 -6.44 -0.81 8.64
CA LEU A 62 -6.38 -1.10 7.21
C LEU A 62 -6.14 0.17 6.37
N ALA A 63 -6.84 1.26 6.68
CA ALA A 63 -6.70 2.53 5.96
C ALA A 63 -5.29 3.14 6.08
N ALA A 64 -4.64 2.99 7.24
CA ALA A 64 -3.26 3.43 7.44
C ALA A 64 -2.29 2.55 6.64
N CYS A 65 -2.47 1.22 6.67
CA CYS A 65 -1.67 0.30 5.86
C CYS A 65 -1.83 0.55 4.35
N GLU A 66 -3.04 0.90 3.88
CA GLU A 66 -3.27 1.27 2.48
C GLU A 66 -2.55 2.58 2.09
N ARG A 67 -2.44 3.56 2.99
CA ARG A 67 -1.62 4.77 2.78
C ARG A 67 -0.15 4.42 2.68
N ALA A 68 0.37 3.74 3.70
CA ALA A 68 1.76 3.32 3.78
C ALA A 68 2.20 2.52 2.54
N LEU A 69 1.40 1.53 2.12
CA LEU A 69 1.69 0.75 0.92
C LEU A 69 1.69 1.61 -0.33
N SER A 70 0.68 2.48 -0.49
CA SER A 70 0.63 3.38 -1.64
C SER A 70 1.83 4.32 -1.72
N ASP A 71 2.35 4.79 -0.58
CA ASP A 71 3.49 5.70 -0.56
C ASP A 71 4.82 4.97 -0.81
N MET A 72 4.95 3.70 -0.38
CA MET A 72 6.06 2.82 -0.78
C MET A 72 6.05 2.57 -2.29
N GLU A 73 4.90 2.25 -2.86
CA GLU A 73 4.75 1.96 -4.29
C GLU A 73 5.10 3.17 -5.16
N LYS A 74 4.67 4.38 -4.76
CA LYS A 74 5.07 5.63 -5.44
C LYS A 74 6.59 5.85 -5.42
N GLN A 75 7.26 5.40 -4.36
CA GLN A 75 8.71 5.44 -4.23
C GLN A 75 9.41 4.26 -4.93
N SER A 76 8.66 3.42 -5.66
CA SER A 76 9.16 2.18 -6.26
C SER A 76 9.77 1.21 -5.25
N LEU A 77 9.32 1.26 -3.99
CA LEU A 77 9.71 0.34 -2.93
C LEU A 77 8.73 -0.84 -2.91
N ARG A 78 9.25 -2.04 -3.19
CA ARG A 78 8.47 -3.28 -3.09
C ARG A 78 8.34 -3.69 -1.62
N VAL A 79 7.12 -4.03 -1.23
CA VAL A 79 6.86 -4.84 -0.03
C VAL A 79 6.83 -6.30 -0.42
N ASP A 80 7.66 -7.12 0.22
CA ASP A 80 7.64 -8.57 0.03
C ASP A 80 6.63 -9.23 0.99
N GLY A 81 5.71 -10.01 0.46
CA GLY A 81 4.58 -10.56 1.20
C GLY A 81 3.30 -9.72 1.10
N VAL A 82 2.42 -9.82 2.11
CA VAL A 82 1.09 -9.18 2.12
C VAL A 82 1.10 -7.94 3.00
N MET A 83 0.62 -6.83 2.43
CA MET A 83 0.32 -5.61 3.18
C MET A 83 -1.02 -5.04 2.73
N ALA A 84 -1.78 -4.49 3.68
CA ALA A 84 -3.09 -3.88 3.39
C ALA A 84 -4.05 -4.81 2.61
N GLY A 85 -3.96 -6.12 2.86
CA GLY A 85 -4.80 -7.13 2.21
C GLY A 85 -4.45 -7.46 0.77
N ARG A 86 -3.26 -7.06 0.29
CA ARG A 86 -2.82 -7.33 -1.09
C ARG A 86 -1.31 -7.45 -1.22
N TYR A 87 -0.87 -7.82 -2.42
CA TYR A 87 0.54 -7.68 -2.79
C TYR A 87 0.84 -6.26 -3.28
N SER A 88 2.12 -5.89 -3.23
CA SER A 88 2.62 -4.66 -3.85
C SER A 88 2.45 -4.73 -5.38
N ASP A 89 2.22 -3.59 -6.01
CA ASP A 89 2.19 -3.44 -7.47
C ASP A 89 3.58 -3.26 -8.12
N VAL A 90 4.62 -3.07 -7.30
CA VAL A 90 6.01 -2.88 -7.72
C VAL A 90 6.70 -4.23 -7.91
N ILE A 91 7.31 -4.44 -9.08
CA ILE A 91 8.17 -5.60 -9.34
C ILE A 91 9.59 -5.35 -8.78
N ALA A 92 10.19 -6.35 -8.11
CA ALA A 92 11.62 -6.29 -7.75
C ALA A 92 12.52 -6.52 -8.97
N TYR A 93 13.57 -5.72 -9.10
CA TYR A 93 14.54 -5.78 -10.20
C TYR A 93 15.50 -6.97 -10.16
N SER A 94 15.62 -7.67 -9.03
CA SER A 94 16.60 -8.76 -8.85
C SER A 94 15.94 -10.11 -8.69
N ASN A 95 15.83 -10.91 -9.77
CA ASN A 95 15.59 -12.38 -9.82
C ASN A 95 14.51 -12.98 -8.89
N GLY A 96 13.70 -12.14 -8.25
CA GLY A 96 12.90 -12.44 -7.09
C GLY A 96 11.47 -12.62 -7.51
N GLU A 97 11.02 -13.86 -7.40
CA GLU A 97 9.66 -14.37 -7.55
C GLU A 97 8.61 -13.30 -7.93
N ARG A 98 8.32 -13.20 -9.23
CA ARG A 98 7.29 -12.32 -9.82
C ARG A 98 5.86 -12.75 -9.49
N ARG A 99 5.70 -13.82 -8.70
CA ARG A 99 4.42 -14.50 -8.48
C ARG A 99 3.56 -13.76 -7.46
N PHE A 100 4.18 -13.14 -6.45
CA PHE A 100 3.50 -12.39 -5.41
C PHE A 100 3.50 -10.88 -5.68
N VAL A 101 3.02 -10.50 -6.87
CA VAL A 101 2.84 -9.10 -7.29
C VAL A 101 1.37 -8.89 -7.66
N GLN A 102 0.84 -7.70 -7.41
CA GLN A 102 -0.51 -7.34 -7.80
C GLN A 102 -0.60 -7.19 -9.33
N THR A 103 -1.09 -8.24 -10.00
CA THR A 103 -1.18 -8.31 -11.47
C THR A 103 -2.60 -8.15 -12.00
N THR A 104 -3.60 -8.02 -11.13
CA THR A 104 -5.02 -7.87 -11.50
C THR A 104 -5.67 -6.70 -10.77
N CYS A 105 -6.68 -6.11 -11.38
CA CYS A 105 -7.42 -5.01 -10.76
C CYS A 105 -8.28 -5.52 -9.60
N ARG A 106 -8.18 -4.91 -8.43
CA ARG A 106 -9.02 -5.24 -7.26
C ARG A 106 -10.51 -4.98 -7.48
N GLY A 107 -10.84 -4.04 -8.37
CA GLY A 107 -12.24 -3.70 -8.67
C GLY A 107 -12.87 -4.60 -9.74
N CYS A 108 -12.21 -4.74 -10.89
CA CYS A 108 -12.79 -5.42 -12.06
C CYS A 108 -12.09 -6.74 -12.43
N ARG A 109 -11.06 -7.16 -11.69
CA ARG A 109 -10.25 -8.38 -11.92
C ARG A 109 -9.50 -8.44 -13.25
N THR A 110 -9.62 -7.42 -14.10
CA THR A 110 -8.86 -7.34 -15.36
C THR A 110 -7.36 -7.32 -15.08
N PRO A 111 -6.54 -8.03 -15.88
CA PRO A 111 -5.09 -7.95 -15.78
C PRO A 111 -4.58 -6.51 -15.88
N LEU A 112 -3.57 -6.20 -15.07
CA LEU A 112 -2.91 -4.90 -15.00
C LEU A 112 -1.51 -4.97 -15.59
N ARG A 113 -1.09 -3.86 -16.22
CA ARG A 113 0.33 -3.64 -16.51
C ARG A 113 1.04 -3.40 -15.18
N PRO A 114 2.10 -4.15 -14.84
CA PRO A 114 2.83 -3.92 -13.58
C PRO A 114 3.39 -2.50 -13.48
N GLN A 115 3.56 -2.00 -12.26
CA GLN A 115 4.30 -0.77 -12.01
C GLN A 115 5.80 -1.10 -11.79
N GLY A 116 6.70 -0.36 -12.43
CA GLY A 116 8.13 -0.66 -12.48
C GLY A 116 8.58 -1.26 -13.81
N ASP A 117 9.82 -0.95 -14.19
CA ASP A 117 10.45 -1.10 -15.51
C ASP A 117 9.92 -2.26 -16.35
N VAL A 118 8.84 -1.96 -17.07
CA VAL A 118 8.45 -2.69 -18.25
C VAL A 118 9.45 -2.26 -19.29
N SER A 119 10.52 -3.04 -19.45
CA SER A 119 11.43 -2.89 -20.58
C SER A 119 10.58 -2.53 -21.80
N ASN A 120 10.90 -1.40 -22.45
CA ASN A 120 10.03 -0.72 -23.41
C ASN A 120 9.51 -1.63 -24.56
N ASN A 121 10.05 -2.85 -24.68
CA ASN A 121 9.71 -3.86 -25.67
C ASN A 121 8.78 -4.98 -25.18
N ARG A 122 8.29 -4.96 -23.93
CA ARG A 122 7.39 -6.01 -23.45
C ARG A 122 5.99 -5.83 -24.04
N LYS A 123 5.63 -6.71 -24.99
CA LYS A 123 4.27 -6.80 -25.52
C LYS A 123 3.34 -7.37 -24.44
N PHE A 124 2.33 -6.61 -24.06
CA PHE A 124 1.25 -7.08 -23.21
C PHE A 124 0.11 -7.66 -24.05
N PRO A 125 -0.54 -8.74 -23.59
CA PRO A 125 -1.76 -9.24 -24.23
C PRO A 125 -2.83 -8.16 -24.39
N ALA A 126 -3.71 -8.34 -25.37
CA ALA A 126 -4.89 -7.49 -25.53
C ALA A 126 -5.76 -7.54 -24.26
N GLY A 127 -6.31 -6.39 -23.86
CA GLY A 127 -7.20 -6.28 -22.70
C GLY A 127 -6.52 -6.01 -21.34
N VAL A 128 -5.18 -5.97 -21.28
CA VAL A 128 -4.46 -5.52 -20.07
C VAL A 128 -4.66 -4.01 -19.88
N ARG A 129 -4.94 -3.58 -18.65
CA ARG A 129 -5.19 -2.16 -18.32
C ARG A 129 -4.01 -1.52 -17.61
N ASP A 130 -3.89 -0.20 -17.72
CA ASP A 130 -2.87 0.55 -17.00
C ASP A 130 -3.17 0.61 -15.51
N HIS A 131 -2.11 0.42 -14.71
CA HIS A 131 -2.13 0.50 -13.26
C HIS A 131 -2.04 1.95 -12.79
N ARG A 132 -2.95 2.38 -11.91
CA ARG A 132 -2.98 3.76 -11.35
C ARG A 132 -2.57 3.86 -9.88
N GLY A 133 -2.10 2.75 -9.31
CA GLY A 133 -1.75 2.60 -7.90
C GLY A 133 -2.84 1.86 -7.15
N GLU A 134 -2.52 1.41 -5.93
CA GLU A 134 -3.46 0.76 -5.01
C GLU A 134 -4.07 -0.57 -5.52
N GLY A 135 -3.45 -1.20 -6.53
CA GLY A 135 -3.99 -2.38 -7.21
C GLY A 135 -5.18 -2.10 -8.12
N LEU A 136 -5.34 -0.87 -8.63
CA LEU A 136 -6.51 -0.44 -9.40
C LEU A 136 -6.15 0.00 -10.83
N CYS A 137 -7.03 -0.36 -11.78
CA CYS A 137 -6.96 0.13 -13.16
C CYS A 137 -7.50 1.56 -13.30
N ALA A 138 -7.19 2.21 -14.43
CA ALA A 138 -7.70 3.55 -14.77
C ALA A 138 -9.22 3.74 -14.65
N GLN A 139 -10.03 2.71 -14.88
CA GLN A 139 -11.49 2.80 -14.75
C GLN A 139 -11.98 2.65 -13.31
N CYS A 140 -11.30 1.84 -12.50
CA CYS A 140 -11.70 1.57 -11.12
C CYS A 140 -11.15 2.60 -10.14
N TYR A 141 -9.96 3.14 -10.42
CA TYR A 141 -9.26 4.08 -9.54
C TYR A 141 -10.15 5.28 -9.12
N PRO A 142 -10.85 5.99 -10.03
CA PRO A 142 -11.66 7.15 -9.65
C PRO A 142 -12.86 6.84 -8.74
N ARG A 143 -13.23 5.57 -8.58
CA ARG A 143 -14.40 5.14 -7.79
C ARG A 143 -14.01 4.41 -6.52
N LEU A 144 -12.89 3.69 -6.57
CA LEU A 144 -12.49 2.74 -5.55
C LEU A 144 -11.19 3.12 -4.85
N ALA A 145 -10.44 4.13 -5.32
CA ALA A 145 -9.22 4.54 -4.63
C ALA A 145 -9.49 4.94 -3.18
N ARG A 146 -8.53 4.72 -2.29
CA ARG A 146 -8.61 5.08 -0.89
C ARG A 146 -8.99 6.55 -0.71
N ALA A 147 -8.41 7.45 -1.50
CA ALA A 147 -8.71 8.89 -1.43
C ALA A 147 -10.18 9.22 -1.79
N VAL A 148 -10.88 8.33 -2.50
CA VAL A 148 -12.31 8.49 -2.80
C VAL A 148 -13.16 7.98 -1.64
N ARG A 149 -12.75 6.88 -1.01
CA ARG A 149 -13.45 6.30 0.16
C ARG A 149 -13.26 7.12 1.43
N ASN A 150 -12.05 7.64 1.61
CA ASN A 150 -11.59 8.42 2.75
C ASN A 150 -10.95 9.71 2.21
N PRO A 151 -11.76 10.70 1.80
CA PRO A 151 -11.23 11.96 1.31
C PRO A 151 -10.39 12.63 2.39
N PRO A 152 -9.24 13.24 2.04
CA PRO A 152 -8.53 14.07 2.99
C PRO A 152 -9.48 15.19 3.48
N PRO A 153 -9.32 15.66 4.72
CA PRO A 153 -10.08 16.81 5.18
C PRO A 153 -9.86 17.96 4.17
N PRO A 154 -10.90 18.75 3.88
CA PRO A 154 -10.73 19.90 2.99
C PRO A 154 -9.58 20.76 3.53
N PRO A 155 -8.78 21.39 2.66
CA PRO A 155 -7.76 22.30 3.12
C PRO A 155 -8.41 23.31 4.07
N PRO A 156 -7.74 23.69 5.17
CA PRO A 156 -8.27 24.69 6.07
C PRO A 156 -8.64 25.90 5.22
N LYS A 157 -9.85 26.45 5.44
CA LYS A 157 -10.24 27.71 4.80
C LYS A 157 -9.13 28.70 5.13
N ARG A 158 -8.31 29.06 4.15
CA ARG A 158 -7.33 30.13 4.32
C ARG A 158 -8.16 31.36 4.69
N SER A 159 -8.13 31.77 5.96
CA SER A 159 -8.52 33.11 6.31
C SER A 159 -7.51 33.97 5.55
N TYR A 160 -7.95 34.67 4.50
CA TYR A 160 -7.10 35.63 3.79
C TYR A 160 -6.61 36.77 4.71
N GLN A 161 -6.96 36.74 6.00
CA GLN A 161 -6.70 37.76 7.00
C GLN A 161 -5.45 37.50 7.85
N GLU A 162 -4.89 36.28 7.89
CA GLU A 162 -3.74 35.97 8.78
C GLU A 162 -2.37 36.27 8.16
N ASN A 163 -2.29 36.57 6.87
CA ASN A 163 -1.03 36.91 6.18
C ASN A 163 -1.05 38.32 5.55
N ASN A 164 -1.57 39.32 6.28
CA ASN A 164 -1.46 40.72 5.85
C ASN A 164 -0.41 41.46 6.71
N PRO A 165 0.87 41.51 6.29
CA PRO A 165 1.95 42.21 7.01
C PRO A 165 1.94 43.75 6.83
N ILE A 166 0.87 44.34 6.30
CA ILE A 166 0.68 45.80 6.17
C ILE A 166 -0.70 46.08 6.79
N GLY A 167 -0.80 46.51 8.04
CA GLY A 167 -0.37 47.83 8.50
C GLY A 167 -1.60 48.44 9.17
N THR A 168 -1.51 48.71 10.46
CA THR A 168 -2.56 49.37 11.25
C THR A 168 -3.04 50.66 10.57
N PRO A 169 -4.35 50.94 10.52
CA PRO A 169 -4.78 52.32 10.37
C PRO A 169 -4.45 53.03 11.68
N ARG A 170 -3.54 54.00 11.65
CA ARG A 170 -3.38 54.96 12.76
C ARG A 170 -4.67 55.81 12.89
N PRO A 171 -4.99 56.29 14.11
CA PRO A 171 -6.17 57.10 14.39
C PRO A 171 -6.21 58.41 13.59
#